data_AF-A0A2D3HKL9-F1
#
_entry.id   AF-A0A2D3HKL9-F1
#
_cell.length_a   1.000
_cell.length_b   1.000
_cell.length_c   1.000
_cell.angle_alpha   90.00
_cell.angle_beta   90.00
_cell.angle_gamma   90.00
#
_symmetry.space_group_name_H-M   'P 1'
#
loop_
_entity.id
_entity.type
_entity.pdbx_description
1 polymer ?
#
loop_
_entity_poly.entity_id
_entity_poly.type
_entity_poly.pdbx_seq_one_letter_code
_entity_poly.pdbx_strand_id
1 'polypeptide(L)'
;LAGSLLEQAEQLLERGIHPIRISDGYEMAAKLCLEELDKISDQFVFSKENKEPLIQTAMTTLGSKIVNKCHRQFAEMAVGAILSVADIERKDVDFELIKVDGKVGGTLSDSILVKGVIVDKDFSHPQMPKSIKDAKIAILTCAFEPPKPKTKHNLYVETVKDFENLAKYE
;
A
#
# COMPACT_ATOMS: atom_id res chain seq x y z
N LEU A 1 17.88 17.49 11.29
CA LEU A 1 19.03 17.73 10.39
C LEU A 1 19.02 19.15 9.84
N ALA A 2 18.04 19.54 9.02
CA ALA A 2 17.97 20.88 8.43
C ALA A 2 18.08 22.04 9.45
N GLY A 3 17.40 21.94 10.60
CA GLY A 3 17.48 22.99 11.64
C GLY A 3 18.89 23.18 12.21
N SER A 4 19.61 22.09 12.50
CA SER A 4 20.99 22.18 13.01
C SER A 4 21.98 22.66 11.94
N LEU A 5 21.76 22.30 10.67
CA LEU A 5 22.56 22.85 9.56
C LEU A 5 22.34 24.37 9.44
N LEU A 6 21.11 24.85 9.58
CA LEU A 6 20.82 26.29 9.54
C LEU A 6 21.45 27.04 10.72
N GLU A 7 21.42 26.48 11.93
CA GLU A 7 22.09 27.06 13.10
C GLU A 7 23.61 27.19 12.90
N GLN A 8 24.25 26.20 12.29
CA GLN A 8 25.68 26.27 11.94
C GLN A 8 25.94 27.27 10.81
N ALA A 9 25.03 27.38 9.83
CA ALA A 9 25.12 28.37 8.77
C ALA A 9 24.99 29.80 9.32
N GLU A 10 24.11 30.02 10.32
CA GLU A 10 23.92 31.31 10.99
C GLU A 10 25.23 31.79 11.65
N GLN A 11 25.95 30.92 12.35
CA GLN A 11 27.26 31.26 12.93
C GLN A 11 28.30 31.67 11.88
N LEU A 12 28.22 31.13 10.67
CA LEU A 12 29.11 31.49 9.55
C LEU A 12 28.69 32.82 8.90
N LEU A 13 27.38 33.10 8.84
CA LEU A 13 26.83 34.37 8.39
C LEU A 13 27.20 35.51 9.36
N GLU A 14 27.12 35.29 10.67
CA GLU A 14 27.56 36.25 11.70
C GLU A 14 29.05 36.62 11.56
N ARG A 15 29.87 35.67 11.08
CA ARG A 15 31.30 35.90 10.76
C ARG A 15 31.52 36.62 9.43
N GLY A 16 30.46 37.01 8.73
CA GLY A 16 30.51 37.76 7.47
C GLY A 16 30.79 36.91 6.22
N ILE A 17 30.60 35.59 6.29
CA ILE A 17 30.79 34.72 5.11
C ILE A 17 29.58 34.87 4.19
N HIS A 18 29.82 35.06 2.89
CA HIS A 18 28.74 35.20 1.91
C HIS A 18 27.91 33.91 1.82
N PRO A 19 26.56 33.97 1.83
CA PRO A 19 25.67 32.80 1.80
C PRO A 19 25.97 31.81 0.67
N ILE A 20 26.32 32.31 -0.53
CA ILE A 20 26.68 31.47 -1.69
C ILE A 20 27.86 30.54 -1.36
N ARG A 21 28.88 31.03 -0.65
CA ARG A 21 30.04 30.20 -0.27
C ARG A 21 29.67 29.10 0.72
N ILE A 22 28.70 29.37 1.61
CA ILE A 22 28.18 28.38 2.56
C ILE A 22 27.40 27.30 1.81
N SER A 23 26.57 27.70 0.84
CA SER A 23 25.83 26.78 -0.04
C SER A 23 26.77 25.87 -0.82
N ASP A 24 27.78 26.43 -1.50
CA ASP A 24 28.78 25.66 -2.25
C ASP A 24 29.55 24.69 -1.33
N GLY A 25 29.86 25.14 -0.11
CA GLY A 25 30.51 24.32 0.93
C GLY A 25 29.65 23.13 1.36
N TYR A 26 28.34 23.32 1.55
CA TYR A 26 27.43 22.22 1.88
C TYR A 26 27.25 21.25 0.72
N GLU A 27 27.24 21.72 -0.52
CA GLU A 27 27.17 20.82 -1.67
C GLU A 27 28.43 19.95 -1.79
N MET A 28 29.62 20.53 -1.58
CA MET A 28 30.88 19.78 -1.53
C MET A 28 30.90 18.78 -0.37
N ALA A 29 30.46 19.19 0.82
CA ALA A 29 30.39 18.31 1.98
C ALA A 29 29.39 17.16 1.75
N ALA A 30 28.25 17.43 1.13
CA ALA A 30 27.26 16.40 0.80
C ALA A 30 27.83 15.33 -0.14
N LYS A 31 28.59 15.74 -1.17
CA LYS A 31 29.27 14.79 -2.08
C LYS A 31 30.27 13.90 -1.34
N LEU A 32 31.12 14.48 -0.49
CA LEU A 32 32.05 13.72 0.34
C LEU A 32 31.34 12.76 1.29
N CYS A 33 30.24 13.19 1.92
CA CYS A 33 29.45 12.32 2.79
C CYS A 33 28.83 11.14 2.03
N LEU A 34 28.38 11.33 0.79
CA LEU A 34 27.87 10.24 -0.05
C LEU A 34 28.96 9.24 -0.39
N GLU A 35 30.16 9.72 -0.76
CA GLU A 35 31.31 8.85 -1.04
C GLU A 35 31.73 8.02 0.19
N GLU A 36 31.72 8.62 1.39
CA GLU A 36 32.00 7.88 2.63
C GLU A 36 30.88 6.91 3.01
N LEU A 37 29.61 7.27 2.77
CA LEU A 37 28.49 6.36 2.98
C LEU A 37 28.61 5.11 2.11
N ASP A 38 29.00 5.26 0.85
CA ASP A 38 29.22 4.12 -0.04
C ASP A 38 30.33 3.20 0.47
N LYS A 39 31.41 3.76 1.05
CA LYS A 39 32.54 3.00 1.63
C LYS A 39 32.16 2.23 2.90
N ILE A 40 31.27 2.80 3.71
CA ILE A 40 30.85 2.22 5.00
C ILE A 40 29.64 1.28 4.81
N SER A 41 28.96 1.34 3.66
CA SER A 41 27.78 0.54 3.39
C SER A 41 28.10 -0.96 3.33
N ASP A 42 27.36 -1.76 4.11
CA ASP A 42 27.43 -3.21 4.07
C ASP A 42 26.27 -3.79 3.26
N GLN A 43 26.57 -4.78 2.41
CA GLN A 43 25.55 -5.51 1.65
C GLN A 43 25.06 -6.73 2.43
N PHE A 44 23.77 -6.75 2.75
CA PHE A 44 23.11 -7.92 3.32
C PHE A 44 22.63 -8.84 2.21
N VAL A 45 23.23 -10.04 2.11
CA VAL A 45 22.77 -11.07 1.19
C VAL A 45 21.49 -11.70 1.73
N PHE A 46 20.43 -11.69 0.93
CA PHE A 46 19.18 -12.38 1.23
C PHE A 46 18.93 -13.47 0.18
N SER A 47 18.32 -14.59 0.59
CA SER A 47 17.85 -15.63 -0.31
C SER A 47 16.36 -15.91 -0.10
N LYS A 48 15.73 -16.63 -1.02
CA LYS A 48 14.32 -17.03 -0.84
C LYS A 48 14.13 -17.91 0.40
N GLU A 49 15.14 -18.69 0.79
CA GLU A 49 15.14 -19.49 2.01
C GLU A 49 15.50 -18.67 3.25
N ASN A 50 16.42 -17.72 3.16
CA ASN A 50 16.86 -16.91 4.29
C ASN A 50 16.34 -15.47 4.21
N LYS A 51 15.17 -15.26 4.83
CA LYS A 51 14.47 -13.97 4.92
C LYS A 51 14.79 -13.21 6.21
N GLU A 52 15.53 -13.81 7.13
CA GLU A 52 15.79 -13.24 8.46
C GLU A 52 16.49 -11.87 8.38
N PRO A 53 17.46 -11.61 7.47
CA PRO A 53 18.06 -10.27 7.36
C PRO A 53 17.03 -9.17 7.06
N LEU A 54 16.09 -9.44 6.15
CA LEU A 54 15.02 -8.50 5.80
C LEU A 54 14.04 -8.28 6.95
N ILE A 55 13.74 -9.34 7.70
CA ILE A 55 12.88 -9.26 8.89
C ILE A 55 13.55 -8.39 9.95
N GLN A 56 14.85 -8.59 10.21
CA GLN A 56 15.60 -7.79 11.17
C GLN A 56 15.64 -6.31 10.77
N THR A 57 15.87 -5.99 9.49
CA THR A 57 15.80 -4.60 9.00
C THR A 57 14.42 -3.98 9.23
N ALA A 58 13.35 -4.70 8.89
CA ALA A 58 11.98 -4.24 9.12
C ALA A 58 11.67 -4.07 10.63
N MET A 59 12.17 -4.98 11.48
CA MET A 59 12.05 -4.90 12.94
C MET A 59 12.72 -3.63 13.49
N THR A 60 13.92 -3.26 13.01
CA THR A 60 14.59 -2.02 13.43
C THR A 60 13.75 -0.78 13.13
N THR A 61 13.14 -0.71 11.95
CA THR A 61 12.26 0.41 11.58
C THR A 61 10.97 0.44 12.38
N LEU A 62 10.39 -0.73 12.69
CA LEU A 62 9.15 -0.85 13.46
C LEU A 62 9.33 -0.63 14.96
N GLY A 63 10.54 -0.80 15.50
CA GLY A 63 10.85 -0.64 16.92
C GLY A 63 10.58 0.76 17.48
N SER A 64 10.61 1.80 16.64
CA SER A 64 10.31 3.18 17.02
C SER A 64 8.81 3.52 17.01
N LYS A 65 7.93 2.57 16.67
CA LYS A 65 6.48 2.78 16.52
C LYS A 65 5.68 2.08 17.61
N ILE A 66 4.39 2.42 17.72
CA ILE A 66 3.40 1.80 18.63
C ILE A 66 3.40 0.26 18.52
N VAL A 67 3.75 -0.26 17.35
CA VAL A 67 3.76 -1.68 17.01
C VAL A 67 4.94 -2.43 17.66
N ASN A 68 5.77 -1.80 18.49
CA ASN A 68 6.92 -2.43 19.15
C ASN A 68 6.53 -3.69 19.94
N LYS A 69 5.32 -3.79 20.52
CA LYS A 69 4.92 -5.05 21.19
C LYS A 69 4.82 -6.27 20.24
N CYS A 70 4.54 -6.04 18.96
CA CYS A 70 4.29 -7.07 17.96
C CYS A 70 5.19 -6.90 16.72
N HIS A 71 6.32 -6.17 16.84
CA HIS A 71 7.12 -5.72 15.70
C HIS A 71 7.64 -6.87 14.84
N ARG A 72 7.94 -8.04 15.43
CA ARG A 72 8.36 -9.23 14.67
C ARG A 72 7.25 -9.75 13.76
N GLN A 73 6.02 -9.89 14.26
CA GLN A 73 4.88 -10.35 13.45
C GLN A 73 4.62 -9.41 12.26
N PHE A 74 4.63 -8.10 12.51
CA PHE A 74 4.45 -7.11 11.44
C PHE A 74 5.63 -7.08 10.46
N ALA A 75 6.87 -7.30 10.92
CA ALA A 75 8.03 -7.43 10.06
C ALA A 75 7.92 -8.66 9.14
N GLU A 76 7.53 -9.81 9.70
CA GLU A 76 7.31 -11.05 8.93
C GLU A 76 6.18 -10.87 7.90
N MET A 77 5.10 -10.18 8.27
CA MET A 77 4.01 -9.84 7.34
C MET A 77 4.48 -8.92 6.21
N ALA A 78 5.21 -7.85 6.53
CA ALA A 78 5.68 -6.88 5.54
C ALA A 78 6.67 -7.54 4.55
N VAL A 79 7.64 -8.30 5.07
CA VAL A 79 8.59 -9.04 4.23
C VAL A 79 7.87 -10.10 3.39
N GLY A 80 6.89 -10.79 3.97
CA GLY A 80 6.06 -11.75 3.25
C GLY A 80 5.26 -11.13 2.11
N ALA A 81 4.68 -9.95 2.31
CA ALA A 81 3.93 -9.21 1.29
C ALA A 81 4.86 -8.77 0.14
N ILE A 82 5.99 -8.14 0.48
CA ILE A 82 6.98 -7.66 -0.51
C ILE A 82 7.51 -8.82 -1.35
N LEU A 83 7.93 -9.92 -0.72
CA LEU A 83 8.45 -11.08 -1.46
C LEU A 83 7.42 -11.78 -2.34
N SER A 84 6.12 -11.52 -2.14
CA SER A 84 5.05 -12.08 -2.98
C SER A 84 4.85 -11.28 -4.27
N VAL A 85 5.21 -9.99 -4.29
CA VAL A 85 5.05 -9.09 -5.44
C VAL A 85 6.38 -8.68 -6.07
N ALA A 86 7.50 -8.89 -5.38
CA ALA A 86 8.82 -8.49 -5.84
C ALA A 86 9.26 -9.28 -7.08
N ASP A 87 9.66 -8.55 -8.11
CA ASP A 87 10.36 -9.09 -9.27
C ASP A 87 11.87 -9.07 -8.99
N ILE A 88 12.43 -10.25 -8.74
CA ILE A 88 13.85 -10.40 -8.37
C ILE A 88 14.78 -10.12 -9.57
N GLU A 89 14.30 -10.36 -10.79
CA GLU A 89 15.10 -10.13 -12.00
C GLU A 89 15.18 -8.65 -12.31
N ARG A 90 14.05 -7.94 -12.20
CA ARG A 90 14.00 -6.48 -12.38
C ARG A 90 14.44 -5.69 -11.16
N LYS A 91 14.60 -6.33 -10.00
CA LYS A 91 14.86 -5.70 -8.69
C LYS A 91 13.84 -4.60 -8.39
N ASP A 92 12.60 -4.84 -8.76
CA ASP A 92 11.51 -3.87 -8.63
C ASP A 92 10.38 -4.46 -7.79
N VAL A 93 9.67 -3.59 -7.08
CA VAL A 93 8.58 -3.96 -6.19
C VAL A 93 7.42 -3.03 -6.49
N ASP A 94 6.36 -3.59 -7.09
CA ASP A 94 5.13 -2.86 -7.32
C ASP A 94 4.28 -2.82 -6.04
N PHE A 95 4.24 -1.65 -5.41
CA PHE A 95 3.45 -1.41 -4.20
C PHE A 95 1.95 -1.33 -4.48
N GLU A 96 1.51 -1.12 -5.72
CA GLU A 96 0.06 -1.10 -6.05
C GLU A 96 -0.59 -2.48 -5.87
N LEU A 97 0.21 -3.54 -5.99
CA LEU A 97 -0.23 -4.92 -5.76
C LEU A 97 -0.40 -5.25 -4.27
N ILE A 98 0.10 -4.41 -3.36
CA ILE A 98 -0.02 -4.59 -1.91
C ILE A 98 -1.15 -3.71 -1.39
N LYS A 99 -2.30 -4.32 -1.12
CA LYS A 99 -3.43 -3.63 -0.49
C LYS A 99 -3.39 -3.79 1.03
N VAL A 100 -3.38 -2.67 1.75
CA VAL A 100 -3.56 -2.63 3.21
C VAL A 100 -5.03 -2.34 3.52
N ASP A 101 -5.72 -3.28 4.16
CA ASP A 101 -7.11 -3.12 4.58
C ASP A 101 -7.23 -3.14 6.11
N GLY A 102 -7.84 -2.10 6.67
CA GLY A 102 -8.01 -1.93 8.11
C GLY A 102 -9.44 -2.21 8.51
N LYS A 103 -9.67 -3.26 9.29
CA LYS A 103 -10.98 -3.57 9.87
C LYS A 103 -11.02 -3.18 11.35
N VAL A 104 -12.10 -2.52 11.75
CA VAL A 104 -12.32 -2.16 13.14
C VAL A 104 -12.73 -3.39 13.95
N GLY A 105 -12.17 -3.50 15.14
CA GLY A 105 -12.36 -4.66 16.02
C GLY A 105 -11.08 -5.50 16.16
N GLY A 106 -10.95 -6.20 17.29
CA GLY A 106 -9.77 -7.01 17.61
C GLY A 106 -8.58 -6.22 18.15
N THR A 107 -7.45 -6.90 18.24
CA THR A 107 -6.15 -6.36 18.68
C THR A 107 -5.18 -6.28 17.51
N LEU A 108 -4.10 -5.49 17.65
CA LEU A 108 -3.07 -5.39 16.61
C LEU A 108 -2.44 -6.75 16.26
N SER A 109 -2.36 -7.65 17.23
CA SER A 109 -1.84 -9.02 17.08
C SER A 109 -2.72 -9.91 16.20
N ASP A 110 -3.98 -9.55 15.98
CA ASP A 110 -4.91 -10.32 15.14
C ASP A 110 -4.72 -10.02 13.64
N SER A 111 -3.79 -9.13 13.30
CA SER A 111 -3.45 -8.81 11.91
C SER A 111 -2.78 -10.01 11.24
N ILE A 112 -3.21 -10.33 10.02
CA ILE A 112 -2.69 -11.45 9.23
C ILE A 112 -2.35 -11.00 7.81
N LEU A 113 -1.36 -11.68 7.22
CA LEU A 113 -1.07 -11.56 5.80
C LEU A 113 -1.98 -12.49 5.00
N VAL A 114 -2.87 -11.92 4.18
CA VAL A 114 -3.71 -12.68 3.25
C VAL A 114 -3.00 -12.82 1.92
N LYS A 115 -2.69 -14.06 1.50
CA LYS A 115 -2.13 -14.36 0.17
C LYS A 115 -3.23 -14.39 -0.88
N GLY A 116 -3.75 -13.22 -1.21
CA GLY A 116 -4.87 -13.06 -2.14
C GLY A 116 -5.40 -11.63 -2.10
N VAL A 117 -6.65 -11.45 -2.50
CA VAL A 117 -7.31 -10.13 -2.53
C VAL A 117 -8.46 -10.08 -1.54
N ILE A 118 -8.47 -9.04 -0.71
CA ILE A 118 -9.61 -8.74 0.16
C ILE A 118 -10.50 -7.71 -0.56
N VAL A 119 -11.75 -8.10 -0.77
CA VAL A 119 -12.79 -7.25 -1.34
C VAL A 119 -13.77 -6.91 -0.22
N ASP A 120 -13.89 -5.62 0.08
CA ASP A 120 -14.81 -5.14 1.10
C ASP A 120 -16.24 -5.03 0.53
N LYS A 121 -16.93 -6.17 0.48
CA LYS A 121 -18.30 -6.30 -0.02
C LYS A 121 -19.10 -7.28 0.81
N ASP A 122 -20.33 -6.88 1.14
CA ASP A 122 -21.32 -7.73 1.78
C ASP A 122 -22.04 -8.64 0.79
N PHE A 123 -22.59 -9.74 1.30
CA PHE A 123 -23.46 -10.62 0.51
C PHE A 123 -24.76 -9.92 0.17
N SER A 124 -25.11 -9.88 -1.12
CA SER A 124 -26.34 -9.22 -1.58
C SER A 124 -27.62 -9.98 -1.20
N HIS A 125 -27.55 -11.31 -1.07
CA HIS A 125 -28.71 -12.14 -0.73
C HIS A 125 -28.39 -13.11 0.43
N PRO A 126 -29.27 -13.27 1.44
CA PRO A 126 -29.00 -14.12 2.61
C PRO A 126 -28.79 -15.60 2.29
N GLN A 127 -29.35 -16.09 1.17
CA GLN A 127 -29.16 -17.47 0.71
C GLN A 127 -27.83 -17.70 -0.04
N MET A 128 -27.02 -16.66 -0.27
CA MET A 128 -25.71 -16.83 -0.89
C MET A 128 -24.80 -17.70 0.00
N PRO A 129 -24.03 -18.62 -0.59
CA PRO A 129 -23.11 -19.46 0.17
C PRO A 129 -22.01 -18.61 0.80
N LYS A 130 -21.83 -18.73 2.12
CA LYS A 130 -20.81 -17.98 2.89
C LYS A 130 -19.38 -18.46 2.63
N SER A 131 -19.22 -19.72 2.23
CA SER A 131 -17.92 -20.32 1.95
C SER A 131 -18.04 -21.21 0.71
N ILE A 132 -17.17 -20.98 -0.26
CA ILE A 132 -17.08 -21.75 -1.50
C ILE A 132 -15.64 -22.24 -1.60
N LYS A 133 -15.46 -23.55 -1.82
CA LYS A 133 -14.15 -24.15 -2.11
C LYS A 133 -14.02 -24.31 -3.63
N ASP A 134 -12.82 -24.10 -4.17
CA ASP A 134 -12.51 -24.23 -5.60
C ASP A 134 -13.44 -23.42 -6.52
N ALA A 135 -13.70 -22.17 -6.13
CA ALA A 135 -14.54 -21.25 -6.89
C ALA A 135 -13.84 -20.77 -8.18
N LYS A 136 -14.60 -20.68 -9.28
CA LYS A 136 -14.18 -19.95 -10.48
C LYS A 136 -14.59 -18.49 -10.34
N ILE A 137 -13.64 -17.58 -10.50
CA ILE A 137 -13.86 -16.14 -10.35
C ILE A 137 -13.99 -15.52 -11.75
N ALA A 138 -15.04 -14.75 -11.97
CA ALA A 138 -15.23 -13.94 -13.18
C ALA A 138 -15.07 -12.45 -12.82
N ILE A 139 -14.23 -11.75 -13.57
CA ILE A 139 -14.07 -10.29 -13.43
C ILE A 139 -14.91 -9.65 -14.53
N LEU A 140 -15.95 -8.93 -14.12
CA LEU A 140 -16.91 -8.31 -15.03
C LEU A 140 -16.93 -6.80 -14.81
N THR A 141 -16.87 -6.05 -15.90
CA THR A 141 -16.93 -4.58 -15.91
C THR A 141 -18.32 -4.05 -16.28
N CYS A 142 -19.28 -4.94 -16.53
CA CYS A 142 -20.66 -4.58 -16.86
C CYS A 142 -21.56 -4.54 -15.61
N ALA A 143 -22.56 -3.65 -15.62
CA ALA A 143 -23.59 -3.62 -14.60
C ALA A 143 -24.58 -4.79 -14.77
N PHE A 144 -25.05 -5.34 -13.66
CA PHE A 144 -26.11 -6.35 -13.60
C PHE A 144 -27.51 -5.77 -13.39
N GLU A 145 -27.62 -4.45 -13.36
CA GLU A 145 -28.90 -3.74 -13.23
C GLU A 145 -29.58 -3.60 -14.60
N PRO A 146 -30.93 -3.55 -14.65
CA PRO A 146 -31.65 -3.22 -15.87
C PRO A 146 -31.09 -1.93 -16.47
N PRO A 147 -30.78 -1.91 -17.78
CA PRO A 147 -30.14 -0.77 -18.41
C PRO A 147 -31.06 0.45 -18.33
N LYS A 148 -30.70 1.42 -17.48
CA LYS A 148 -31.42 2.69 -17.44
C LYS A 148 -31.21 3.41 -18.78
N PRO A 149 -32.27 3.74 -19.52
CA PRO A 149 -32.13 4.47 -20.78
C PRO A 149 -31.45 5.81 -20.51
N LYS A 150 -30.38 6.11 -21.26
CA LYS A 150 -29.63 7.38 -21.12
C LYS A 150 -30.44 8.59 -21.59
N THR A 151 -31.41 8.36 -22.46
CA THR A 151 -32.36 9.36 -22.97
C THR A 151 -33.65 9.36 -22.16
N LYS A 152 -34.31 10.53 -22.08
CA LYS A 152 -35.65 10.62 -21.49
C LYS A 152 -36.60 9.69 -22.24
N HIS A 153 -37.03 8.62 -21.57
CA HIS A 153 -38.02 7.69 -22.06
C HIS A 153 -39.27 7.81 -21.19
N ASN A 154 -40.39 8.23 -21.77
CA ASN A 154 -41.68 8.24 -21.09
C ASN A 154 -42.40 6.93 -21.43
N LEU A 155 -42.78 6.15 -20.42
CA LEU A 155 -43.67 5.00 -20.56
C LEU A 155 -45.09 5.44 -20.25
N TYR A 156 -46.00 5.28 -21.21
CA TYR A 156 -47.43 5.52 -21.03
C TYR A 156 -48.10 4.17 -20.83
N VAL A 157 -48.75 3.97 -19.68
CA VAL A 157 -49.47 2.74 -19.34
C VAL A 157 -50.95 3.07 -19.34
N GLU A 158 -51.68 2.62 -20.36
CA GLU A 158 -53.12 2.90 -20.52
C GLU A 158 -53.98 1.66 -20.22
N THR A 159 -53.47 0.45 -20.47
CA THR A 159 -54.23 -0.79 -20.30
C THR A 159 -53.66 -1.68 -19.21
N VAL A 160 -54.52 -2.49 -18.57
CA VAL A 160 -54.11 -3.55 -17.62
C VAL A 160 -53.10 -4.52 -18.26
N LYS A 161 -53.23 -4.81 -19.57
CA LYS A 161 -52.26 -5.62 -20.32
C LYS A 161 -50.88 -4.96 -20.45
N ASP A 162 -50.82 -3.64 -20.53
CA ASP A 162 -49.56 -2.91 -20.64
C ASP A 162 -48.80 -2.95 -19.31
N PHE A 163 -49.54 -2.91 -18.20
CA PHE A 163 -49.00 -3.10 -16.85
C PHE A 163 -48.42 -4.51 -16.66
N GLU A 164 -49.12 -5.55 -17.11
CA GLU A 164 -48.62 -6.93 -17.05
C GLU A 164 -47.36 -7.15 -17.91
N ASN A 165 -47.26 -6.47 -19.06
CA ASN A 165 -46.08 -6.53 -19.92
C ASN A 165 -44.89 -5.79 -19.31
N LEU A 166 -45.13 -4.66 -18.64
CA LEU A 166 -44.09 -3.92 -17.94
C LEU A 166 -43.53 -4.74 -16.76
N ALA A 167 -44.40 -5.43 -16.01
CA ALA A 167 -43.99 -6.31 -14.91
C ALA A 167 -43.19 -7.55 -15.34
N LYS A 168 -43.21 -7.93 -16.63
CA LYS A 168 -42.35 -8.97 -17.22
C LYS A 168 -41.04 -8.44 -17.79
N TYR A 169 -41.01 -7.14 -18.08
CA TYR A 169 -39.83 -6.46 -18.62
C TYR A 169 -38.88 -6.02 -17.49
N GLU A 170 -39.43 -5.67 -16.33
CA GLU A 170 -38.70 -5.53 -15.06
C GLU A 170 -38.31 -6.89 -14.45
#